data_AF-A0A7X8QP62-F1
#
_entry.id   AF-A0A7X8QP62-F1
#
_cell.length_a   1.000
_cell.length_b   1.000
_cell.length_c   1.000
_cell.angle_alpha   90.00
_cell.angle_beta   90.00
_cell.angle_gamma   90.00
#
_symmetry.space_group_name_H-M   'P 1'
#
loop_
_entity.id
_entity.type
_entity.pdbx_description
1 polymer ?
#
loop_
_entity_poly.entity_id
_entity_poly.type
_entity_poly.pdbx_seq_one_letter_code
_entity_poly.pdbx_strand_id
1 'polypeptide(L)'
;MLNYRSQTKEIQKVVQTGLLVAIALVIRSFSYMIYIGGAPAIRISFSGPFSKLPGILFGPLYGGITGGLMDVLGYLLKPEGGYIPWFTVTSISGGVLTAFLWRWVQNISKQQLQRILLLGFIGVAILGIANRVMNISKFELLWIPIIGFGFLAMDLYLSKKWKKNQGQIYFLKLLIAIGISGLLVTTINTYFLKLFIPALSKKGFLALWIPRLMEELVIIPIQAYIMTLLLHIYEKFLVK
;
A
#
# COMPACT_ATOMS: atom_id res chain seq x y z
N MET A 1 1.20 13.51 -37.60
CA MET A 1 2.29 12.86 -36.84
C MET A 1 2.18 12.99 -35.31
N LEU A 2 1.82 14.15 -34.75
CA LEU A 2 1.67 14.30 -33.28
C LEU A 2 0.57 13.39 -32.67
N ASN A 3 -0.57 13.25 -33.35
CA ASN A 3 -1.68 12.43 -32.87
C ASN A 3 -1.33 10.92 -32.81
N TYR A 4 -0.59 10.42 -33.80
CA TYR A 4 -0.13 9.04 -33.86
C TYR A 4 0.84 8.71 -32.72
N ARG A 5 1.84 9.58 -32.44
CA ARG A 5 2.78 9.39 -31.33
C ARG A 5 2.09 9.40 -29.96
N SER A 6 1.07 10.24 -29.78
CA SER A 6 0.27 10.25 -28.55
C SER A 6 -0.53 8.95 -28.39
N GLN A 7 -1.15 8.49 -29.48
CA GLN A 7 -1.91 7.24 -29.50
C GLN A 7 -1.03 6.03 -29.21
N THR A 8 0.20 5.95 -29.74
CA THR A 8 1.15 4.87 -29.44
C THR A 8 1.50 4.82 -27.95
N LYS A 9 1.68 5.98 -27.30
CA LYS A 9 1.96 6.04 -25.86
C LYS A 9 0.78 5.55 -25.01
N GLU A 10 -0.45 5.91 -25.37
CA GLU A 10 -1.63 5.40 -24.65
C GLU A 10 -1.81 3.89 -24.82
N ILE A 11 -1.59 3.37 -26.03
CA ILE A 11 -1.60 1.91 -26.28
C ILE A 11 -0.55 1.21 -25.40
N GLN A 12 0.67 1.75 -25.33
CA GLN A 12 1.73 1.19 -24.48
C GLN A 12 1.33 1.14 -22.99
N LYS A 13 0.71 2.22 -22.46
CA LYS A 13 0.23 2.25 -21.08
C LYS A 13 -0.83 1.18 -20.81
N VAL A 14 -1.77 1.00 -21.74
CA VAL A 14 -2.82 -0.04 -21.63
C VAL A 14 -2.20 -1.43 -21.64
N VAL A 15 -1.29 -1.72 -22.58
CA VAL A 15 -0.61 -3.02 -22.69
C VAL A 15 0.20 -3.33 -21.43
N GLN A 16 0.99 -2.36 -20.94
CA GLN A 16 1.79 -2.53 -19.73
C GLN A 16 0.91 -2.71 -18.48
N THR A 17 -0.21 -1.97 -18.40
CA THR A 17 -1.19 -2.14 -17.33
C THR A 17 -1.81 -3.54 -17.36
N GLY A 18 -2.21 -4.03 -18.53
CA GLY A 18 -2.77 -5.37 -18.69
C GLY A 18 -1.77 -6.46 -18.30
N LEU A 19 -0.50 -6.33 -18.71
CA LEU A 19 0.57 -7.26 -18.33
C LEU A 19 0.78 -7.28 -16.81
N LEU A 20 0.85 -6.11 -16.17
CA LEU A 20 1.04 -6.00 -14.72
C LEU A 20 -0.16 -6.55 -13.93
N VAL A 21 -1.39 -6.32 -14.41
CA VAL A 21 -2.60 -6.94 -13.85
C VAL A 21 -2.53 -8.46 -13.96
N ALA A 22 -2.16 -8.99 -15.12
CA ALA A 22 -2.04 -10.44 -15.33
C ALA A 22 -1.03 -11.06 -14.37
N ILE A 23 0.16 -10.47 -14.24
CA ILE A 23 1.19 -10.91 -13.28
C ILE A 23 0.64 -10.84 -11.84
N ALA A 24 -0.03 -9.74 -11.48
CA ALA A 24 -0.61 -9.57 -10.15
C ALA A 24 -1.66 -10.65 -9.85
N LEU A 25 -2.53 -11.00 -10.80
CA LEU A 25 -3.55 -12.04 -10.64
C LEU A 25 -2.93 -13.44 -10.47
N VAL A 26 -1.91 -13.77 -11.26
CA VAL A 26 -1.18 -15.05 -11.13
C VAL A 26 -0.48 -15.13 -9.79
N ILE A 27 0.19 -14.07 -9.32
CA ILE A 27 0.83 -14.08 -8.00
C ILE A 27 -0.23 -14.16 -6.89
N ARG A 28 -1.38 -13.53 -7.08
CA ARG A 28 -2.49 -13.58 -6.12
C ARG A 28 -3.09 -14.98 -5.99
N SER A 29 -3.11 -15.82 -7.03
CA SER A 29 -3.67 -17.18 -6.89
C SER A 29 -2.92 -18.03 -5.86
N PHE A 30 -1.62 -17.75 -5.67
CA PHE A 30 -0.78 -18.37 -4.63
C PHE A 30 -0.93 -17.74 -3.23
N SER A 31 -1.85 -16.78 -3.02
CA SER A 31 -2.04 -16.17 -1.71
C SER A 31 -2.62 -17.17 -0.69
N TYR A 32 -2.17 -17.03 0.55
CA TYR A 32 -2.69 -17.80 1.68
C TYR A 32 -3.61 -16.93 2.54
N MET A 33 -4.81 -17.45 2.83
CA MET A 33 -5.83 -16.76 3.62
C MET A 33 -5.89 -17.36 5.02
N ILE A 34 -5.59 -16.55 6.03
CA ILE A 34 -5.71 -16.92 7.44
C ILE A 34 -7.07 -16.47 7.93
N TYR A 35 -7.84 -17.41 8.47
CA TYR A 35 -9.17 -17.17 9.03
C TYR A 35 -9.07 -17.01 10.54
N ILE A 36 -9.64 -15.94 11.09
CA ILE A 36 -9.69 -15.71 12.54
C ILE A 36 -11.16 -15.69 13.00
N GLY A 37 -11.53 -16.75 13.72
CA GLY A 37 -12.89 -17.00 14.20
C GLY A 37 -13.92 -17.09 13.05
N GLY A 38 -13.62 -17.88 12.02
CA GLY A 38 -14.54 -18.19 10.92
C GLY A 38 -14.67 -17.12 9.84
N ALA A 39 -13.84 -16.08 9.87
CA ALA A 39 -13.86 -15.01 8.90
C ALA A 39 -12.48 -14.78 8.27
N PRO A 40 -12.43 -14.37 6.99
CA PRO A 40 -11.19 -14.02 6.33
C PRO A 40 -10.57 -12.83 7.07
N ALA A 41 -9.42 -13.06 7.72
CA ALA A 41 -8.78 -12.06 8.56
C ALA A 41 -7.50 -11.50 7.94
N ILE A 42 -6.58 -12.35 7.47
CA ILE A 42 -5.29 -11.91 6.94
C ILE A 42 -5.00 -12.61 5.60
N ARG A 43 -4.75 -11.84 4.54
CA ARG A 43 -4.39 -12.40 3.23
C ARG A 43 -2.93 -12.10 2.91
N ILE A 44 -2.06 -13.08 3.04
CA ILE A 44 -0.65 -12.91 2.70
C ILE A 44 -0.49 -13.05 1.18
N SER A 45 -0.18 -11.95 0.49
CA SER A 45 0.05 -11.93 -0.96
C SER A 45 1.15 -10.94 -1.38
N PHE A 46 1.98 -11.37 -2.31
CA PHE A 46 3.01 -10.54 -2.95
C PHE A 46 2.56 -9.90 -4.27
N SER A 47 1.25 -9.93 -4.57
CA SER A 47 0.69 -9.32 -5.79
C SER A 47 0.66 -7.79 -5.75
N GLY A 48 0.70 -7.21 -4.54
CA GLY A 48 0.56 -5.77 -4.31
C GLY A 48 1.51 -4.85 -5.10
N PRO A 49 2.81 -5.17 -5.27
CA PRO A 49 3.73 -4.36 -6.07
C PRO A 49 3.25 -4.23 -7.52
N PHE A 50 2.80 -5.33 -8.12
CA PHE A 50 2.40 -5.38 -9.53
C PHE A 50 1.04 -4.72 -9.76
N SER A 51 0.11 -4.81 -8.80
CA SER A 51 -1.17 -4.12 -8.89
C SER A 51 -1.07 -2.61 -8.64
N LYS A 52 -0.09 -2.14 -7.86
CA LYS A 52 0.08 -0.71 -7.59
C LYS A 52 0.95 0.00 -8.63
N LEU A 53 1.86 -0.72 -9.29
CA LEU A 53 2.81 -0.16 -10.25
C LEU A 53 2.17 0.61 -11.42
N PRO A 54 1.06 0.17 -12.06
CA PRO A 54 0.40 0.94 -13.11
C PRO A 54 -0.03 2.34 -12.65
N GLY A 55 -0.54 2.45 -11.43
CA GLY A 55 -0.92 3.75 -10.85
C GLY A 55 0.29 4.65 -10.60
N ILE A 56 1.39 4.07 -10.15
CA ILE A 56 2.66 4.80 -9.93
C ILE A 56 3.25 5.30 -11.25
N LEU A 57 3.22 4.47 -12.31
CA LEU A 57 3.80 4.79 -13.61
C LEU A 57 2.92 5.74 -14.44
N PHE A 58 1.61 5.48 -14.51
CA PHE A 58 0.71 6.14 -15.46
C PHE A 58 -0.30 7.08 -14.78
N GLY A 59 -0.46 7.00 -13.46
CA GLY A 59 -1.25 7.93 -12.67
C GLY A 59 -2.54 7.38 -12.06
N PRO A 60 -3.32 8.27 -11.38
CA PRO A 60 -4.48 7.88 -10.60
C PRO A 60 -5.54 7.09 -11.35
N LEU A 61 -5.81 7.44 -12.62
CA LEU A 61 -6.77 6.70 -13.44
C LEU A 61 -6.38 5.22 -13.59
N TYR A 62 -5.13 4.96 -13.98
CA TYR A 62 -4.61 3.60 -14.12
C TYR A 62 -4.54 2.87 -12.77
N GLY A 63 -4.21 3.58 -11.68
CA GLY A 63 -4.28 3.04 -10.33
C GLY A 63 -5.70 2.56 -9.97
N GLY A 64 -6.71 3.38 -10.25
CA GLY A 64 -8.12 3.04 -10.03
C GLY A 64 -8.58 1.86 -10.86
N ILE A 65 -8.28 1.87 -12.16
CA ILE A 65 -8.62 0.76 -13.09
C ILE A 65 -7.99 -0.54 -12.59
N THR A 66 -6.69 -0.54 -12.29
CA THR A 66 -6.02 -1.73 -11.78
C THR A 66 -6.59 -2.20 -10.45
N GLY A 67 -6.90 -1.28 -9.52
CA GLY A 67 -7.56 -1.62 -8.26
C GLY A 67 -8.90 -2.32 -8.45
N GLY A 68 -9.77 -1.76 -9.31
CA GLY A 68 -11.07 -2.36 -9.62
C GLY A 68 -10.95 -3.71 -10.32
N LEU A 69 -10.09 -3.82 -11.33
CA LEU A 69 -9.84 -5.08 -12.03
C LEU A 69 -9.31 -6.17 -11.10
N MET A 70 -8.39 -5.81 -10.20
CA MET A 70 -7.83 -6.76 -9.24
C MET A 70 -8.88 -7.29 -8.26
N ASP A 71 -9.85 -6.47 -7.88
CA ASP A 71 -10.92 -6.92 -6.99
C ASP A 71 -11.90 -7.84 -7.73
N VAL A 72 -12.43 -7.40 -8.87
CA VAL A 72 -13.40 -8.17 -9.66
C VAL A 72 -12.80 -9.45 -10.22
N LEU A 73 -11.70 -9.36 -10.97
CA LEU A 73 -11.07 -10.54 -11.58
C LEU A 73 -10.46 -11.46 -10.52
N GLY A 74 -9.92 -10.88 -9.44
CA GLY A 74 -9.40 -11.66 -8.32
C GLY A 74 -10.49 -12.49 -7.64
N TYR A 75 -11.71 -11.95 -7.51
CA TYR A 75 -12.86 -12.70 -7.02
C TYR A 75 -13.28 -13.81 -8.00
N LEU A 76 -13.34 -13.52 -9.30
CA LEU A 76 -13.74 -14.50 -10.32
C LEU A 76 -12.76 -15.68 -10.41
N LEU A 77 -11.46 -15.43 -10.24
CA LEU A 77 -10.42 -16.47 -10.33
C LEU A 77 -10.32 -17.32 -9.06
N LYS A 78 -10.41 -16.69 -7.88
CA LYS A 78 -10.29 -17.37 -6.58
C LYS A 78 -11.23 -16.72 -5.57
N PRO A 79 -12.52 -17.11 -5.57
CA PRO A 79 -13.49 -16.54 -4.66
C PRO A 79 -13.16 -16.95 -3.23
N GLU A 80 -13.00 -15.97 -2.34
CA GLU A 80 -12.74 -16.16 -0.92
C GLU A 80 -13.87 -15.50 -0.11
N GLY A 81 -15.05 -16.12 -0.16
CA GLY A 81 -16.29 -15.60 0.41
C GLY A 81 -17.22 -14.98 -0.64
N GLY A 82 -18.27 -14.28 -0.19
CA GLY A 82 -19.19 -13.57 -1.08
C GLY A 82 -18.58 -12.28 -1.63
N TYR A 83 -18.93 -11.93 -2.87
CA TYR A 83 -18.51 -10.65 -3.46
C TYR A 83 -19.27 -9.49 -2.82
N ILE A 84 -18.52 -8.49 -2.34
CA ILE A 84 -19.06 -7.26 -1.76
C ILE A 84 -18.63 -6.10 -2.66
N PRO A 85 -19.54 -5.50 -3.45
CA PRO A 85 -19.20 -4.44 -4.41
C PRO A 85 -18.49 -3.22 -3.79
N TRP A 86 -18.73 -2.95 -2.51
CA TRP A 86 -18.04 -1.89 -1.78
C TRP A 86 -16.52 -2.10 -1.68
N PHE A 87 -16.04 -3.34 -1.70
CA PHE A 87 -14.60 -3.62 -1.78
C PHE A 87 -13.99 -3.24 -3.12
N THR A 88 -14.76 -3.28 -4.21
CA THR A 88 -14.29 -2.78 -5.51
C THR A 88 -14.16 -1.27 -5.48
N VAL A 89 -15.15 -0.56 -4.90
CA VAL A 89 -15.11 0.91 -4.77
C VAL A 89 -13.91 1.34 -3.93
N THR A 90 -13.68 0.69 -2.79
CA THR A 90 -12.50 1.00 -1.96
C THR A 90 -11.19 0.61 -2.63
N SER A 91 -11.16 -0.45 -3.45
CA SER A 91 -9.96 -0.86 -4.20
C SER A 91 -9.62 0.13 -5.31
N ILE A 92 -10.62 0.61 -6.05
CA ILE A 92 -10.47 1.72 -7.02
C ILE A 92 -9.93 2.95 -6.28
N SER A 93 -10.57 3.33 -5.18
CA SER A 93 -10.20 4.50 -4.40
C SER A 93 -8.77 4.40 -3.84
N GLY A 94 -8.39 3.22 -3.35
CA GLY A 94 -7.04 2.93 -2.87
C GLY A 94 -5.98 3.02 -3.97
N GLY A 95 -6.29 2.52 -5.17
CA GLY A 95 -5.42 2.64 -6.33
C GLY A 95 -5.22 4.10 -6.78
N VAL A 96 -6.32 4.86 -6.87
CA VAL A 96 -6.31 6.31 -7.17
C VAL A 96 -5.49 7.07 -6.12
N LEU A 97 -5.77 6.83 -4.84
CA LEU A 97 -5.13 7.51 -3.72
C LEU A 97 -3.63 7.22 -3.65
N THR A 98 -3.23 5.96 -3.84
CA THR A 98 -1.80 5.58 -3.86
C THR A 98 -1.03 6.35 -4.94
N ALA A 99 -1.59 6.40 -6.15
CA ALA A 99 -0.98 7.13 -7.27
C ALA A 99 -0.97 8.65 -7.06
N PHE A 100 -2.01 9.21 -6.43
CA PHE A 100 -2.07 10.62 -6.09
C PHE A 100 -1.01 10.99 -5.04
N LEU A 101 -0.95 10.23 -3.93
CA LEU A 101 0.04 10.43 -2.87
C LEU A 101 1.46 10.27 -3.41
N TRP A 102 1.69 9.31 -4.29
CA TRP A 102 2.98 9.15 -4.95
C TRP A 102 3.41 10.41 -5.69
N ARG A 103 2.55 10.97 -6.55
CA ARG A 103 2.83 12.22 -7.27
C ARG A 103 3.11 13.38 -6.32
N TRP A 104 2.37 13.47 -5.22
CA TRP A 104 2.57 14.50 -4.22
C TRP A 104 3.93 14.36 -3.52
N VAL A 105 4.27 13.16 -3.06
CA VAL A 105 5.54 12.89 -2.34
C VAL A 105 6.76 12.91 -3.27
N GLN A 106 6.58 12.70 -4.58
CA GLN A 106 7.67 12.82 -5.55
C GLN A 106 8.33 14.22 -5.54
N ASN A 107 7.56 15.27 -5.29
CA ASN A 107 8.05 16.66 -5.25
C ASN A 107 8.89 16.98 -4.00
N ILE A 108 8.89 16.11 -2.99
CA ILE A 108 9.61 16.33 -1.73
C ILE A 108 11.00 15.69 -1.85
N SER A 109 12.06 16.42 -1.44
CA SER A 109 13.41 15.86 -1.42
C SER A 109 13.54 14.76 -0.38
N LYS A 110 14.45 13.79 -0.59
CA LYS A 110 14.64 12.68 0.35
C LYS A 110 14.98 13.18 1.76
N GLN A 111 15.88 14.16 1.87
CA GLN A 111 16.30 14.72 3.16
C GLN A 111 15.15 15.46 3.86
N GLN A 112 14.33 16.21 3.11
CA GLN A 112 13.15 16.86 3.67
C GLN A 112 12.16 15.81 4.20
N LEU A 113 11.90 14.75 3.43
CA LEU A 113 10.98 13.69 3.83
C LEU A 113 11.44 12.96 5.10
N GLN A 114 12.73 12.60 5.17
CA GLN A 114 13.32 12.00 6.37
C GLN A 114 13.17 12.90 7.59
N ARG A 115 13.44 14.20 7.45
CA ARG A 115 13.30 15.18 8.56
C ARG A 115 11.85 15.32 9.02
N ILE A 116 10.90 15.43 8.09
CA ILE A 116 9.47 15.53 8.40
C ILE A 116 9.01 14.29 9.19
N LEU A 117 9.37 13.09 8.72
CA LEU A 117 9.03 11.85 9.42
C LEU A 117 9.69 11.77 10.81
N LEU A 118 10.97 12.14 10.92
CA LEU A 118 11.69 12.15 12.21
C LEU A 118 11.02 13.08 13.21
N LEU A 119 10.72 14.32 12.81
CA LEU A 119 10.04 15.30 13.66
C LEU A 119 8.63 14.83 14.05
N GLY A 120 7.88 14.24 13.12
CA GLY A 120 6.58 13.65 13.38
C GLY A 120 6.65 12.54 14.43
N PHE A 121 7.57 11.58 14.27
CA PHE A 121 7.72 10.49 15.23
C PHE A 121 8.24 10.96 16.60
N ILE A 122 9.16 11.93 16.64
CA ILE A 122 9.58 12.55 17.90
C ILE A 122 8.38 13.22 18.60
N GLY A 123 7.56 13.97 17.86
CA GLY A 123 6.36 14.60 18.40
C GLY A 123 5.37 13.58 18.99
N VAL A 124 5.09 12.50 18.26
CA VAL A 124 4.23 11.41 18.76
C VAL A 124 4.85 10.69 19.96
N ALA A 125 6.17 10.53 20.00
CA ALA A 125 6.87 9.95 21.15
C ALA A 125 6.71 10.81 22.40
N ILE A 126 6.89 12.13 22.28
CA ILE A 126 6.69 13.08 23.40
C ILE A 126 5.25 13.01 23.90
N LEU A 127 4.27 13.04 22.99
CA LEU A 127 2.85 12.89 23.34
C LEU A 127 2.56 11.55 24.01
N GLY A 128 3.17 10.46 23.56
CA GLY A 128 3.03 9.13 24.16
C GLY A 128 3.63 9.04 25.56
N ILE A 129 4.78 9.67 25.80
CA ILE A 129 5.39 9.76 27.13
C ILE A 129 4.50 10.62 28.05
N ALA A 130 4.05 11.78 27.59
CA ALA A 130 3.16 12.65 28.34
C ALA A 130 1.86 11.94 28.72
N ASN A 131 1.24 11.21 27.78
CA ASN A 131 0.05 10.42 28.04
C ASN A 131 0.27 9.35 29.13
N ARG A 132 1.44 8.70 29.14
CA ARG A 132 1.81 7.70 30.15
C ARG A 132 2.04 8.32 31.53
N VAL A 133 2.74 9.47 31.58
CA VAL A 133 3.03 10.17 32.84
C VAL A 133 1.76 10.77 33.45
N MET A 134 0.90 11.35 32.62
CA MET A 134 -0.33 12.03 33.05
C MET A 134 -1.53 11.09 33.15
N ASN A 135 -1.38 9.82 32.73
CA ASN A 135 -2.43 8.80 32.71
C ASN A 135 -3.74 9.25 32.04
N ILE A 136 -3.63 10.05 30.97
CA ILE A 136 -4.78 10.69 30.30
C ILE A 136 -5.63 9.65 29.56
N SER A 137 -5.00 8.63 28.95
CA SER A 137 -5.70 7.58 28.22
C SER A 137 -5.00 6.24 28.33
N LYS A 138 -5.79 5.15 28.36
CA LYS A 138 -5.30 3.77 28.38
C LYS A 138 -4.64 3.32 27.06
N PHE A 139 -4.73 4.13 26.01
CA PHE A 139 -4.13 3.81 24.71
C PHE A 139 -2.67 4.26 24.69
N GLU A 140 -1.75 3.29 24.58
CA GLU A 140 -0.33 3.57 24.52
C GLU A 140 0.09 4.02 23.11
N LEU A 141 0.47 5.30 22.96
CA LEU A 141 0.96 5.83 21.69
C LEU A 141 2.43 5.48 21.40
N LEU A 142 3.17 4.92 22.36
CA LEU A 142 4.63 4.71 22.26
C LEU A 142 5.03 3.71 21.18
N TRP A 143 4.14 2.81 20.77
CA TRP A 143 4.42 1.81 19.74
C TRP A 143 4.53 2.42 18.34
N ILE A 144 3.80 3.51 18.06
CA ILE A 144 3.80 4.21 16.76
C ILE A 144 5.19 4.77 16.39
N PRO A 145 5.87 5.55 17.24
CA PRO A 145 7.19 6.08 16.93
C PRO A 145 8.25 4.98 16.89
N ILE A 146 8.13 3.89 17.66
CA ILE A 146 9.05 2.75 17.57
C ILE A 146 9.02 2.14 16.16
N ILE A 147 7.82 1.88 15.63
CA ILE A 147 7.63 1.37 14.26
C ILE A 147 8.15 2.39 13.23
N GLY A 148 7.84 3.67 13.44
CA GLY A 148 8.29 4.76 12.58
C GLY A 148 9.82 4.89 12.49
N PHE A 149 10.51 4.85 13.63
CA PHE A 149 11.97 4.84 13.68
C PHE A 149 12.54 3.58 13.03
N GLY A 150 11.88 2.43 13.16
CA GLY A 150 12.22 1.20 12.44
C GLY A 150 12.22 1.39 10.92
N PHE A 151 11.20 2.03 10.36
CA PHE A 151 11.14 2.32 8.92
C PHE A 151 12.22 3.30 8.46
N LEU A 152 12.51 4.34 9.26
CA LEU A 152 13.61 5.26 8.97
C LEU A 152 14.98 4.56 9.05
N ALA A 153 15.20 3.72 10.06
CA ALA A 153 16.42 2.93 10.19
C ALA A 153 16.61 1.97 9.00
N MET A 154 15.52 1.35 8.53
CA MET A 154 15.55 0.51 7.33
C MET A 154 15.91 1.32 6.08
N ASP A 155 15.34 2.51 5.87
CA ASP A 155 15.76 3.39 4.77
C ASP A 155 17.26 3.73 4.86
N LEU A 156 17.77 4.02 6.06
CA LEU A 156 19.19 4.30 6.27
C LEU A 156 20.06 3.07 5.98
N TYR A 157 19.67 1.88 6.42
CA TYR A 157 20.38 0.63 6.14
C TYR A 157 20.45 0.34 4.63
N LEU A 158 19.30 0.45 3.94
CA LEU A 158 19.23 0.33 2.48
C LEU A 158 20.06 1.42 1.79
N SER A 159 20.12 2.63 2.37
CA SER A 159 20.92 3.75 1.84
C SER A 159 22.44 3.53 1.94
N LYS A 160 22.91 2.81 2.97
CA LYS A 160 24.36 2.52 3.14
C LYS A 160 24.83 1.38 2.24
N LYS A 161 24.01 0.33 2.07
CA LYS A 161 24.36 -0.89 1.33
C LYS A 161 24.46 -0.68 -0.19
N TRP A 162 23.74 0.28 -0.75
CA TRP A 162 23.60 0.48 -2.20
C TRP A 162 24.17 1.82 -2.68
N LYS A 163 25.42 2.13 -2.29
CA LYS A 163 26.14 3.42 -2.39
C LYS A 163 26.23 4.12 -3.78
N LYS A 164 25.48 3.69 -4.81
CA LYS A 164 25.51 4.30 -6.16
C LYS A 164 24.24 4.17 -7.01
N ASN A 165 23.19 3.47 -6.56
CA ASN A 165 22.00 3.21 -7.41
C ASN A 165 20.80 4.10 -7.05
N GLN A 166 20.21 4.71 -8.09
CA GLN A 166 19.03 5.58 -8.03
C GLN A 166 17.80 4.94 -7.33
N GLY A 167 17.77 3.61 -7.16
CA GLY A 167 16.75 2.91 -6.38
C GLY A 167 16.59 3.42 -4.93
N GLN A 168 17.58 4.09 -4.34
CA GLN A 168 17.45 4.65 -2.99
C GLN A 168 16.47 5.83 -2.84
N ILE A 169 16.00 6.42 -3.95
CA ILE A 169 15.20 7.66 -3.94
C ILE A 169 13.73 7.38 -3.58
N TYR A 170 13.23 6.19 -3.91
CA TYR A 170 11.79 5.94 -3.93
C TYR A 170 11.24 5.17 -2.73
N PHE A 171 12.08 4.51 -1.92
CA PHE A 171 11.62 3.64 -0.84
C PHE A 171 10.69 4.36 0.15
N LEU A 172 11.16 5.43 0.80
CA LEU A 172 10.33 6.20 1.75
C LEU A 172 9.10 6.82 1.08
N LYS A 173 9.24 7.26 -0.18
CA LYS A 173 8.14 7.86 -0.93
C LYS A 173 7.02 6.85 -1.20
N LEU A 174 7.39 5.64 -1.59
CA LEU A 174 6.47 4.52 -1.79
C LEU A 174 5.88 4.04 -0.46
N LEU A 175 6.68 3.97 0.62
CA LEU A 175 6.21 3.58 1.94
C LEU A 175 5.07 4.49 2.43
N ILE A 176 5.20 5.80 2.22
CA ILE A 176 4.14 6.77 2.56
C ILE A 176 2.92 6.60 1.64
N ALA A 177 3.13 6.56 0.33
CA ALA A 177 2.03 6.51 -0.64
C ALA A 177 1.20 5.23 -0.48
N ILE A 178 1.86 4.09 -0.37
CA ILE A 178 1.23 2.78 -0.16
C ILE A 178 0.67 2.69 1.25
N GLY A 179 1.41 3.17 2.25
CA GLY A 179 1.03 3.04 3.65
C GLY A 179 -0.21 3.83 4.02
N ILE A 180 -0.29 5.11 3.68
CA ILE A 180 -1.47 5.94 3.96
C ILE A 180 -2.70 5.34 3.26
N SER A 181 -2.57 4.97 1.99
CA SER A 181 -3.67 4.38 1.24
C SER A 181 -4.11 3.03 1.82
N GLY A 182 -3.16 2.12 2.09
CA GLY A 182 -3.43 0.79 2.65
C GLY A 182 -4.10 0.83 4.02
N LEU A 183 -3.65 1.73 4.91
CA LEU A 183 -4.26 1.91 6.23
C LEU A 183 -5.70 2.41 6.15
N LEU A 184 -5.98 3.37 5.26
CA LEU A 184 -7.33 3.91 5.05
C LEU A 184 -8.26 2.84 4.44
N VAL A 185 -7.82 2.18 3.38
CA VAL A 185 -8.59 1.13 2.70
C VAL A 185 -8.87 -0.02 3.66
N THR A 186 -7.90 -0.45 4.46
CA THR A 186 -8.08 -1.53 5.44
C THR A 186 -9.07 -1.15 6.53
N THR A 187 -9.03 0.10 7.01
CA THR A 187 -9.98 0.60 8.00
C THR A 187 -11.41 0.61 7.46
N ILE A 188 -11.60 1.18 6.26
CA ILE A 188 -12.92 1.24 5.60
C ILE A 188 -13.41 -0.18 5.25
N ASN A 189 -12.55 -1.04 4.72
CA ASN A 189 -12.90 -2.42 4.39
C ASN A 189 -13.27 -3.23 5.63
N THR A 190 -12.68 -2.94 6.79
CA THR A 190 -13.06 -3.62 8.04
C THR A 190 -14.44 -3.18 8.50
N TYR A 191 -14.78 -1.91 8.30
CA TYR A 191 -16.12 -1.42 8.56
C TYR A 191 -17.17 -2.10 7.67
N PHE A 192 -16.93 -2.14 6.35
CA PHE A 192 -17.83 -2.83 5.41
C PHE A 192 -17.92 -4.34 5.69
N LEU A 193 -16.81 -5.01 6.02
CA LEU A 193 -16.82 -6.43 6.38
C LEU A 193 -17.80 -6.71 7.53
N LYS A 194 -17.81 -5.86 8.55
CA LYS A 194 -18.70 -5.98 9.70
C LYS A 194 -20.17 -5.73 9.33
N LEU A 195 -20.42 -4.80 8.41
CA LEU A 195 -21.77 -4.43 7.97
C LEU A 195 -22.40 -5.51 7.10
N PHE A 196 -21.62 -6.12 6.19
CA PHE A 196 -22.14 -7.06 5.18
C PHE A 196 -22.04 -8.54 5.58
N ILE A 197 -21.28 -8.90 6.62
CA ILE A 197 -21.17 -10.28 7.09
C ILE A 197 -21.83 -10.41 8.47
N PRO A 198 -23.05 -10.99 8.57
CA PRO A 198 -23.78 -11.10 9.83
C PRO A 198 -23.00 -11.85 10.93
N ALA A 199 -22.22 -12.88 10.56
CA ALA A 199 -21.38 -13.63 11.49
C ALA A 199 -20.29 -12.77 12.16
N LEU A 200 -19.90 -11.65 11.54
CA LEU A 200 -18.88 -10.74 12.03
C LEU A 200 -19.46 -9.51 12.73
N SER A 201 -20.74 -9.21 12.51
CA SER A 201 -21.43 -8.05 13.10
C SER A 201 -21.34 -7.99 14.62
N LYS A 202 -21.34 -9.15 15.29
CA LYS A 202 -21.26 -9.29 16.75
C LYS A 202 -19.84 -9.13 17.30
N LYS A 203 -18.81 -9.20 16.45
CA LYS A 203 -17.42 -9.03 16.89
C LYS A 203 -17.07 -7.54 17.00
N GLY A 204 -16.22 -7.22 17.97
CA GLY A 204 -15.67 -5.88 18.14
C GLY A 204 -14.87 -5.47 16.91
N PHE A 205 -14.99 -4.20 16.48
CA PHE A 205 -14.25 -3.68 15.31
C PHE A 205 -12.74 -3.89 15.48
N LEU A 206 -12.21 -3.58 16.66
CA LEU A 206 -10.80 -3.74 16.99
C LEU A 206 -10.31 -5.18 16.86
N ALA A 207 -11.14 -6.17 17.18
CA ALA A 207 -10.78 -7.58 17.07
C ALA A 207 -10.54 -8.02 15.61
N LEU A 208 -11.22 -7.39 14.65
CA LEU A 208 -11.04 -7.63 13.22
C LEU A 208 -9.99 -6.69 12.60
N TRP A 209 -9.91 -5.46 13.10
CA TRP A 209 -9.03 -4.43 12.56
C TRP A 209 -7.57 -4.63 12.96
N ILE A 210 -7.28 -5.04 14.21
CA ILE A 210 -5.90 -5.21 14.70
C ILE A 210 -5.11 -6.23 13.86
N PRO A 211 -5.62 -7.45 13.59
CA PRO A 211 -4.89 -8.41 12.76
C PRO A 211 -4.58 -7.89 11.35
N ARG A 212 -5.53 -7.17 10.74
CA ARG A 212 -5.39 -6.58 9.39
C ARG A 212 -4.42 -5.41 9.38
N LEU A 213 -4.45 -4.59 10.43
CA LEU A 213 -3.50 -3.50 10.62
C LEU A 213 -2.07 -4.06 10.74
N MET A 214 -1.89 -5.13 11.54
CA MET A 214 -0.59 -5.78 11.70
C MET A 214 -0.08 -6.36 10.39
N GLU A 215 -0.95 -7.03 9.62
CA GLU A 215 -0.61 -7.50 8.27
C GLU A 215 -0.11 -6.34 7.40
N GLU A 216 -0.89 -5.27 7.28
CA GLU A 216 -0.52 -4.14 6.42
C GLU A 216 0.81 -3.51 6.85
N LEU A 217 1.05 -3.32 8.15
CA LEU A 217 2.32 -2.76 8.63
C LEU A 217 3.53 -3.64 8.28
N VAL A 218 3.35 -4.95 8.12
CA VAL A 218 4.40 -5.88 7.66
C VAL A 218 4.51 -5.89 6.14
N ILE A 219 3.39 -5.83 5.43
CA ILE A 219 3.36 -5.95 3.98
C ILE A 219 3.79 -4.65 3.29
N ILE A 220 3.43 -3.48 3.81
CA ILE A 220 3.72 -2.16 3.23
C ILE A 220 5.23 -1.99 2.95
N PRO A 221 6.14 -2.22 3.91
CA PRO A 221 7.57 -2.05 3.66
C PRO A 221 8.12 -3.03 2.63
N ILE A 222 7.64 -4.28 2.64
CA ILE A 222 8.04 -5.29 1.66
C ILE A 222 7.60 -4.84 0.26
N GLN A 223 6.35 -4.39 0.12
CA GLN A 223 5.83 -3.89 -1.15
C GLN A 223 6.60 -2.66 -1.63
N ALA A 224 6.84 -1.68 -0.75
CA ALA A 224 7.60 -0.49 -1.08
C ALA A 224 9.03 -0.83 -1.54
N TYR A 225 9.68 -1.81 -0.92
CA TYR A 225 11.00 -2.28 -1.32
C TYR A 225 10.98 -2.95 -2.70
N ILE A 226 10.08 -3.89 -2.94
CA ILE A 226 9.94 -4.56 -4.25
C ILE A 226 9.63 -3.53 -5.34
N MET A 227 8.68 -2.62 -5.08
CA MET A 227 8.32 -1.57 -6.04
C MET A 227 9.48 -0.63 -6.34
N THR A 228 10.33 -0.34 -5.36
CA THR A 228 11.54 0.43 -5.57
C THR A 228 12.48 -0.26 -6.57
N LEU A 229 12.65 -1.58 -6.45
CA LEU A 229 13.45 -2.36 -7.39
C LEU A 229 12.80 -2.39 -8.79
N LEU A 230 11.48 -2.61 -8.85
CA LEU A 230 10.74 -2.64 -10.12
C LEU A 230 10.80 -1.29 -10.85
N LEU A 231 10.63 -0.17 -10.14
CA LEU A 231 10.76 1.18 -10.72
C LEU A 231 12.18 1.42 -11.25
N HIS A 232 13.20 1.02 -10.49
CA HIS A 232 14.58 1.18 -10.94
C HIS A 232 14.88 0.38 -12.22
N ILE A 233 14.38 -0.85 -12.31
CA ILE A 233 14.47 -1.68 -13.51
C ILE A 233 13.71 -1.01 -14.67
N TYR A 234 12.49 -0.56 -14.42
CA TYR A 234 11.66 0.11 -15.42
C TYR A 234 12.36 1.36 -16.01
N GLU A 235 12.86 2.25 -15.16
CA GLU A 235 13.57 3.46 -15.60
C GLU A 235 14.84 3.14 -16.39
N LYS A 236 15.58 2.09 -15.97
CA LYS A 236 16.82 1.69 -16.63
C LYS A 236 16.61 1.11 -18.04
N PHE A 237 15.53 0.37 -18.25
CA PHE A 237 15.32 -0.43 -19.48
C PHE A 237 14.23 0.12 -20.40
N LEU A 238 13.23 0.83 -19.89
CA LEU A 238 12.02 1.20 -20.65
C LEU A 238 11.81 2.71 -20.85
N VAL A 239 12.58 3.56 -20.15
CA VAL A 239 12.48 5.02 -20.24
C VAL A 239 13.67 5.64 -21.00
N LYS A 240 14.62 4.81 -21.48
CA LYS A 240 15.67 5.25 -22.42
C LYS A 240 15.12 5.48 -23.83
#